data_AF-A0A6C0HKF9-F1
#
_entry.id   AF-A0A6C0HKF9-F1
#
_cell.length_a   1.000
_cell.length_b   1.000
_cell.length_c   1.000
_cell.angle_alpha   90.00
_cell.angle_beta   90.00
_cell.angle_gamma   90.00
#
_symmetry.space_group_name_H-M   'P 1'
#
loop_
_entity.id
_entity.type
_entity.pdbx_description
1 polymer ?
#
loop_
_entity_poly.entity_id
_entity_poly.type
_entity_poly.pdbx_seq_one_letter_code
_entity_poly.pdbx_strand_id
1 'polypeptide(L)'
;MSELNIIELIEKHPISKLTDTYNMKLLEKIKENFTDSEQQLFISSFYCYLNYDTKNEFVVDLDTVWKWLGFSKKYYANTVLNKHFIEKIDYIHLATANAVARSDDEKWGGQNIKKIMMTIRCFKSLCLKAQTKKASEIHEYYMKMEEVLHEVMEEEGKELKNKMKEQKLLLEHRATEIDQKSAELEKTKTILKQTPELEKHRVLLNEYGYIHGALVYIVRIKLCEDGKYIIKIGESRKGIKNRLQEFKKKYGDQVLIMECFPVHDSVGFEKYIHHHPEIHPHQVKNLKGHEMEQELFMMGGELTYQRLIHIIETSIMNYNNPVAENERLKLEIDQLRAGAPPASSDNTLLLSILEKVKNLESSNKEILARLNAMQTKTTTACEQPDPHLGPRLQKIHPETLSLVHVYETVTECMKEDHSIKRPSINKAVRENTIYHGFRWNLVERDMDASVLMNLPPTKATKQQKNGYIAKMNMEKTAILNVYLDRKTAARCNSYPSISSLDNAVKHQTIKDGYYYQLYEECDESLRNRFQENRDIVMYHDGIGKYNGQTKIAEYKSRFDCTAQAGISQKSLAKVLDTKMLYKGFRFVSLGEKLYM
;
A
#
# COMPACT_ATOMS: atom_id res chain seq x y z
N MET A 1 41.46 -32.43 -22.51
CA MET A 1 40.01 -32.30 -22.67
C MET A 1 39.46 -32.01 -21.29
N SER A 2 38.92 -30.83 -21.08
CA SER A 2 38.32 -30.41 -19.81
C SER A 2 37.16 -31.36 -19.49
N GLU A 3 37.17 -31.98 -18.30
CA GLU A 3 36.04 -32.78 -17.83
C GLU A 3 34.77 -31.93 -17.86
N LEU A 4 33.75 -32.41 -18.56
CA LEU A 4 32.48 -31.70 -18.70
C LEU A 4 31.75 -31.76 -17.36
N ASN A 5 31.60 -30.62 -16.67
CA ASN A 5 30.94 -30.57 -15.37
C ASN A 5 29.41 -30.68 -15.55
N ILE A 6 28.90 -31.88 -15.27
CA ILE A 6 27.49 -32.27 -15.41
C ILE A 6 26.57 -31.38 -14.56
N ILE A 7 27.06 -31.00 -13.37
CA ILE A 7 26.31 -30.19 -12.41
C ILE A 7 26.10 -28.78 -12.99
N GLU A 8 27.16 -28.19 -13.55
CA GLU A 8 27.11 -26.85 -14.14
C GLU A 8 26.21 -26.77 -15.39
N LEU A 9 26.12 -27.85 -16.18
CA LEU A 9 25.26 -27.91 -17.37
C LEU A 9 23.76 -27.93 -17.00
N ILE A 10 23.41 -28.61 -15.90
CA ILE A 10 22.04 -28.76 -15.44
C ILE A 10 21.58 -27.54 -14.62
N GLU A 11 22.46 -26.93 -13.83
CA GLU A 11 22.19 -25.65 -13.16
C GLU A 11 21.86 -24.53 -14.15
N LYS A 12 22.51 -24.52 -15.32
CA LYS A 12 22.24 -23.54 -16.40
C LYS A 12 20.96 -23.85 -17.21
N HIS A 13 20.45 -25.08 -17.13
CA HIS A 13 19.27 -25.54 -17.85
C HIS A 13 18.37 -26.40 -16.95
N PRO A 14 17.72 -25.79 -15.93
CA PRO A 14 16.88 -26.53 -15.00
C PRO A 14 15.77 -27.26 -15.77
N ILE A 15 15.55 -28.53 -15.44
CA ILE A 15 14.42 -29.29 -15.96
C ILE A 15 13.16 -28.60 -15.41
N SER A 16 12.57 -27.72 -16.21
CA SER A 16 11.48 -26.79 -15.83
C SER A 16 10.20 -27.45 -15.29
N LYS A 17 10.18 -28.78 -15.18
CA LYS A 17 9.08 -29.60 -14.66
C LYS A 17 9.35 -30.21 -13.28
N LEU A 18 10.57 -30.11 -12.74
CA LEU A 18 11.00 -30.75 -11.50
C LEU A 18 11.65 -29.71 -10.57
N THR A 19 11.46 -29.88 -9.26
CA THR A 19 12.05 -29.01 -8.23
C THR A 19 13.57 -29.16 -8.20
N ASP A 20 14.29 -28.10 -7.79
CA ASP A 20 15.75 -28.12 -7.69
C ASP A 20 16.24 -29.27 -6.80
N THR A 21 15.49 -29.59 -5.74
CA THR A 21 15.74 -30.74 -4.85
C THR A 21 15.62 -32.09 -5.55
N TYR A 22 14.60 -32.25 -6.41
CA TYR A 22 14.42 -33.48 -7.21
C TYR A 22 15.59 -33.66 -8.17
N ASN A 23 15.97 -32.59 -8.86
CA ASN A 23 17.08 -32.63 -9.82
C ASN A 23 18.40 -33.02 -9.14
N MET A 24 18.66 -32.51 -7.93
CA MET A 24 19.85 -32.90 -7.15
C MET A 24 19.82 -34.37 -6.73
N LYS A 25 18.70 -34.87 -6.17
CA LYS A 25 18.59 -36.29 -5.77
C LYS A 25 18.75 -37.25 -6.93
N LEU A 26 18.16 -36.92 -8.09
CA LEU A 26 18.33 -37.71 -9.30
C LEU A 26 19.81 -37.75 -9.73
N LEU A 27 20.52 -36.62 -9.65
CA LEU A 27 21.93 -36.57 -10.00
C LEU A 27 22.82 -37.34 -9.04
N GLU A 28 22.54 -37.29 -7.74
CA GLU A 28 23.24 -38.09 -6.73
C GLU A 28 23.06 -39.59 -7.02
N LYS A 29 21.83 -40.06 -7.22
CA LYS A 29 21.59 -41.48 -7.55
C LYS A 29 22.19 -41.88 -8.89
N ILE A 30 22.21 -41.01 -9.90
CA ILE A 30 22.91 -41.29 -11.16
C ILE A 30 24.42 -41.43 -10.91
N LYS A 31 25.02 -40.52 -10.12
CA LYS A 31 26.45 -40.56 -9.81
C LYS A 31 26.86 -41.81 -9.02
N GLU A 32 26.01 -42.26 -8.10
CA GLU A 32 26.26 -43.43 -7.26
C GLU A 32 26.04 -44.75 -8.00
N ASN A 33 24.99 -44.83 -8.83
CA ASN A 33 24.59 -46.09 -9.43
C ASN A 33 25.16 -46.32 -10.83
N PHE A 34 25.48 -45.28 -11.60
CA PHE A 34 25.86 -45.40 -13.02
C PHE A 34 27.38 -45.39 -13.20
N THR A 35 27.89 -46.19 -14.13
CA THR A 35 29.31 -46.15 -14.54
C THR A 35 29.62 -44.85 -15.28
N ASP A 36 30.89 -44.45 -15.36
CA ASP A 36 31.30 -43.24 -16.09
C ASP A 36 30.79 -43.22 -17.54
N SER A 37 30.79 -44.38 -18.21
CA SER A 37 30.28 -44.50 -19.58
C SER A 37 28.76 -44.30 -19.68
N GLU A 38 28.02 -44.77 -18.67
CA GLU A 38 26.57 -44.60 -18.58
C GLU A 38 26.20 -43.16 -18.19
N GLN A 39 26.98 -42.53 -17.31
CA GLN A 39 26.85 -41.11 -16.97
C GLN A 39 27.09 -40.23 -18.21
N GLN A 40 28.12 -40.53 -19.01
CA GLN A 40 28.35 -39.84 -20.29
C GLN A 40 27.19 -40.02 -21.27
N LEU A 41 26.59 -41.21 -21.31
CA LEU A 41 25.41 -41.48 -22.13
C LEU A 41 24.20 -40.65 -21.66
N PHE A 42 24.02 -40.50 -20.35
CA PHE A 42 23.00 -39.63 -19.76
C PHE A 42 23.20 -38.17 -20.17
N ILE A 43 24.40 -37.60 -19.98
CA ILE A 43 24.70 -36.21 -20.38
C ILE A 43 24.44 -36.01 -21.87
N SER A 44 24.91 -36.94 -22.71
CA SER A 44 24.77 -36.84 -24.16
C SER A 44 23.30 -36.89 -24.59
N SER A 45 22.52 -37.78 -23.97
CA SER A 45 21.06 -37.86 -24.19
C SER A 45 20.36 -36.59 -23.70
N PHE A 46 20.76 -36.04 -22.55
CA PHE A 46 20.20 -34.82 -21.98
C PHE A 46 20.52 -33.58 -22.81
N TYR A 47 21.76 -33.42 -23.25
CA TYR A 47 22.18 -32.36 -24.16
C TYR A 47 21.39 -32.41 -25.48
N CYS A 48 21.21 -33.61 -26.05
CA CYS A 48 20.40 -33.78 -27.24
C CYS A 48 18.95 -33.36 -27.01
N TYR A 49 18.38 -33.64 -25.83
CA TYR A 49 17.02 -33.26 -25.48
C TYR A 49 16.84 -31.75 -25.28
N LEU A 50 17.85 -31.06 -24.73
CA LEU A 50 17.79 -29.62 -24.48
C LEU A 50 17.95 -28.78 -25.75
N ASN A 51 18.79 -29.23 -26.68
CA ASN A 51 19.21 -28.40 -27.81
C ASN A 51 18.49 -28.72 -29.14
N TYR A 52 17.80 -29.85 -29.23
CA TYR A 52 17.23 -30.33 -30.50
C TYR A 52 15.84 -30.94 -30.31
N ASP A 53 14.99 -30.79 -31.33
CA ASP A 53 13.69 -31.48 -31.36
C ASP A 53 13.89 -32.98 -31.62
N THR A 54 13.55 -33.79 -30.61
CA THR A 54 13.76 -35.24 -30.67
C THR A 54 13.05 -35.98 -31.81
N LYS A 55 11.98 -35.40 -32.37
CA LYS A 55 11.13 -36.01 -33.40
C LYS A 55 11.34 -35.42 -34.78
N ASN A 56 11.68 -34.13 -34.85
CA ASN A 56 11.65 -33.38 -36.11
C ASN A 56 13.04 -33.02 -36.66
N GLU A 57 14.09 -33.11 -35.85
CA GLU A 57 15.44 -32.71 -36.27
C GLU A 57 16.37 -33.91 -36.53
N PHE A 58 17.00 -33.93 -37.70
CA PHE A 58 17.88 -35.01 -38.18
C PHE A 58 19.35 -34.75 -37.84
N VAL A 59 19.70 -34.87 -36.56
CA VAL A 59 21.04 -34.50 -36.04
C VAL A 59 22.00 -35.68 -35.86
N VAL A 60 21.52 -36.91 -35.89
CA VAL A 60 22.35 -38.11 -35.67
C VAL A 60 22.83 -38.69 -36.99
N ASP A 61 24.14 -38.79 -37.16
CA ASP A 61 24.76 -39.33 -38.37
C ASP A 61 24.97 -40.85 -38.27
N LEU A 62 24.40 -41.62 -39.20
CA LEU A 62 24.59 -43.07 -39.21
C LEU A 62 26.07 -43.44 -39.31
N ASP A 63 26.89 -42.67 -40.03
CA ASP A 63 28.32 -42.93 -40.24
C ASP A 63 29.15 -42.88 -38.94
N THR A 64 28.69 -42.11 -37.95
CA THR A 64 29.37 -41.99 -36.66
C THR A 64 28.90 -43.06 -35.67
N VAL A 65 27.64 -43.51 -35.76
CA VAL A 65 27.03 -44.36 -34.72
C VAL A 65 27.01 -45.86 -35.05
N TRP A 66 27.05 -46.28 -36.32
CA TRP A 66 26.87 -47.71 -36.66
C TRP A 66 27.94 -48.63 -36.06
N LYS A 67 29.21 -48.18 -36.03
CA LYS A 67 30.32 -48.92 -35.40
C LYS A 67 30.15 -48.98 -33.89
N TRP A 68 29.79 -47.85 -33.29
CA TRP A 68 29.54 -47.76 -31.85
C TRP A 68 28.41 -48.69 -31.42
N LEU A 69 27.34 -48.79 -32.22
CA LEU A 69 26.25 -49.75 -32.03
C LEU A 69 26.67 -51.22 -32.21
N GLY A 70 27.90 -51.51 -32.60
CA GLY A 70 28.42 -52.88 -32.68
C GLY A 70 28.01 -53.63 -33.95
N PHE A 71 27.56 -52.94 -35.00
CA PHE A 71 27.36 -53.59 -36.30
C PHE A 71 28.71 -53.91 -36.96
N SER A 72 28.82 -55.07 -37.61
CA SER A 72 30.04 -55.48 -38.32
C SER A 72 30.29 -54.69 -39.61
N LYS A 73 29.23 -54.22 -40.27
CA LYS A 73 29.26 -53.40 -41.49
C LYS A 73 28.10 -52.40 -41.46
N LYS A 74 28.32 -51.19 -42.00
CA LYS A 74 27.28 -50.15 -42.18
C LYS A 74 26.04 -50.69 -42.90
N TYR A 75 26.24 -51.61 -43.85
CA TYR A 75 25.16 -52.28 -44.59
C TYR A 75 24.10 -52.87 -43.65
N TYR A 76 24.50 -53.57 -42.59
CA TYR A 76 23.55 -54.20 -41.66
C TYR A 76 22.73 -53.16 -40.88
N ALA A 77 23.36 -52.07 -40.45
CA ALA A 77 22.66 -50.97 -39.80
C ALA A 77 21.63 -50.32 -40.74
N ASN A 78 22.00 -50.13 -42.02
CA ASN A 78 21.10 -49.61 -43.05
C ASN A 78 19.91 -50.56 -43.32
N THR A 79 20.14 -51.87 -43.33
CA THR A 79 19.07 -52.87 -43.47
C THR A 79 18.07 -52.80 -42.33
N VAL A 80 18.54 -52.68 -41.08
CA VAL A 80 17.66 -52.52 -39.91
C VAL A 80 16.91 -51.19 -39.98
N LEU A 81 17.59 -50.12 -40.41
CA LEU A 81 16.99 -48.80 -40.60
C LEU A 81 15.84 -48.85 -41.62
N ASN A 82 16.11 -49.36 -42.83
CA ASN A 82 15.12 -49.44 -43.91
C ASN A 82 13.96 -50.40 -43.61
N LYS A 83 14.19 -51.42 -42.77
CA LYS A 83 13.18 -52.42 -42.40
C LYS A 83 12.18 -51.89 -41.37
N HIS A 84 12.62 -51.02 -40.46
CA HIS A 84 11.85 -50.64 -39.26
C HIS A 84 11.49 -49.16 -39.16
N PHE A 85 12.03 -48.31 -40.03
CA PHE A 85 11.89 -46.85 -39.96
C PHE A 85 11.49 -46.26 -41.31
N ILE A 86 10.84 -45.09 -41.27
CA ILE A 86 10.26 -44.44 -42.44
C ILE A 86 11.17 -43.31 -42.93
N GLU A 87 11.58 -43.36 -44.20
CA GLU A 87 12.35 -42.30 -44.84
C GLU A 87 11.57 -40.97 -44.84
N LYS A 88 12.28 -39.85 -44.65
CA LYS A 88 11.76 -38.47 -44.49
C LYS A 88 10.99 -38.20 -43.19
N ILE A 89 10.75 -39.21 -42.35
CA ILE A 89 10.19 -39.05 -41.01
C ILE A 89 11.25 -39.37 -39.96
N ASP A 90 11.83 -40.57 -40.04
CA ASP A 90 12.78 -41.06 -39.07
C ASP A 90 14.24 -40.80 -39.49
N TYR A 91 14.53 -40.83 -40.80
CA TYR A 91 15.84 -40.53 -41.37
C TYR A 91 15.76 -39.91 -42.77
N ILE A 92 16.83 -39.22 -43.19
CA ILE A 92 16.99 -38.60 -44.51
C ILE A 92 18.35 -38.95 -45.13
N HIS A 93 18.41 -38.93 -46.46
CA HIS A 93 19.65 -38.98 -47.22
C HIS A 93 20.11 -37.57 -47.61
N LEU A 94 21.33 -37.19 -47.22
CA LEU A 94 21.99 -35.97 -47.68
C LEU A 94 23.00 -36.31 -48.78
N ALA A 95 22.93 -35.60 -49.90
CA ALA A 95 23.93 -35.67 -50.96
C ALA A 95 25.16 -34.83 -50.54
N THR A 96 26.36 -35.40 -50.65
CA THR A 96 27.59 -34.69 -50.31
C THR A 96 27.91 -33.68 -51.43
N ALA A 97 28.00 -32.38 -51.12
CA ALA A 97 28.22 -31.30 -52.09
C ALA A 97 29.58 -31.35 -52.83
N ASN A 98 30.48 -32.27 -52.44
CA ASN A 98 31.80 -32.45 -53.05
C ASN A 98 31.87 -33.63 -54.04
N ALA A 99 30.78 -33.93 -54.74
CA ALA A 99 30.87 -34.66 -56.01
C ALA A 99 31.30 -33.67 -57.10
N VAL A 100 32.58 -33.26 -57.08
CA VAL A 100 33.19 -32.65 -58.27
C VAL A 100 33.07 -33.69 -59.37
N ALA A 101 32.33 -33.36 -60.43
CA ALA A 101 32.28 -34.15 -61.65
C ALA A 101 33.72 -34.39 -62.13
N ARG A 102 34.24 -35.60 -61.93
CA ARG A 102 35.49 -36.02 -62.57
C ARG A 102 35.14 -36.39 -64.00
N SER A 103 35.93 -35.85 -64.92
CA SER A 103 35.86 -36.01 -66.37
C SER A 103 35.71 -37.47 -66.82
N ASP A 104 35.03 -37.63 -67.95
CA ASP A 104 34.45 -38.84 -68.55
C ASP A 104 35.40 -40.01 -68.92
N ASP A 105 36.60 -40.14 -68.35
CA ASP A 105 37.62 -41.08 -68.86
C ASP A 105 38.12 -42.18 -67.90
N GLU A 106 37.41 -42.54 -66.84
CA GLU A 106 37.74 -43.74 -66.05
C GLU A 106 36.54 -44.66 -65.78
N LYS A 107 36.60 -45.87 -66.37
CA LYS A 107 35.64 -46.96 -66.26
C LYS A 107 35.62 -47.64 -64.87
N TRP A 108 35.38 -46.91 -63.78
CA TRP A 108 35.07 -47.51 -62.48
C TRP A 108 34.02 -46.67 -61.75
N GLY A 109 32.79 -47.20 -61.65
CA GLY A 109 31.62 -46.49 -61.13
C GLY A 109 31.74 -46.07 -59.66
N GLY A 110 31.85 -44.76 -59.43
CA GLY A 110 31.77 -44.17 -58.10
C GLY A 110 30.31 -44.12 -57.62
N GLN A 111 29.96 -44.89 -56.58
CA GLN A 111 28.70 -44.71 -55.88
C GLN A 111 28.70 -43.33 -55.20
N ASN A 112 27.70 -42.49 -55.52
CA ASN A 112 27.44 -41.26 -54.77
C ASN A 112 27.33 -41.57 -53.28
N ILE A 113 28.25 -41.03 -52.47
CA ILE A 113 28.25 -41.19 -51.01
C ILE A 113 27.04 -40.42 -50.46
N LYS A 114 25.97 -41.16 -50.15
CA LYS A 114 24.78 -40.63 -49.48
C LYS A 114 25.00 -40.69 -47.96
N LYS A 115 25.04 -39.54 -47.31
CA LYS A 115 25.10 -39.43 -45.85
C LYS A 115 23.69 -39.68 -45.29
N ILE A 116 23.56 -40.49 -44.24
CA ILE A 116 22.26 -40.82 -43.64
C ILE A 116 22.16 -40.11 -42.29
N MET A 117 21.25 -39.15 -42.19
CA MET A 117 20.97 -38.43 -40.95
C MET A 117 19.64 -38.93 -40.38
N MET A 118 19.56 -39.15 -39.07
CA MET A 118 18.36 -39.63 -38.39
C MET A 118 17.97 -38.73 -37.22
N THR A 119 16.69 -38.78 -36.86
CA THR A 119 16.19 -38.09 -35.67
C THR A 119 16.70 -38.75 -34.40
N ILE A 120 16.70 -38.03 -33.29
CA ILE A 120 17.10 -38.58 -31.99
C ILE A 120 16.16 -39.74 -31.60
N ARG A 121 14.86 -39.62 -31.88
CA ARG A 121 13.88 -40.69 -31.67
C ARG A 121 14.19 -41.92 -32.51
N CYS A 122 14.51 -41.73 -33.79
CA CYS A 122 14.91 -42.84 -34.67
C CYS A 122 16.17 -43.52 -34.13
N PHE A 123 17.19 -42.76 -33.74
CA PHE A 123 18.42 -43.31 -33.18
C PHE A 123 18.18 -44.14 -31.92
N LYS A 124 17.43 -43.61 -30.94
CA LYS A 124 17.10 -44.36 -29.71
C LYS A 124 16.35 -45.66 -30.03
N SER A 125 15.39 -45.59 -30.95
CA SER A 125 14.63 -46.76 -31.39
C SER A 125 15.48 -47.76 -32.16
N LEU A 126 16.49 -47.29 -32.90
CA LEU A 126 17.45 -48.14 -33.61
C LEU A 126 18.34 -48.86 -32.61
N CYS A 127 18.82 -48.20 -31.55
CA CYS A 127 19.51 -48.85 -30.44
C CYS A 127 18.67 -50.00 -29.88
N LEU A 128 17.34 -49.80 -29.76
CA LEU A 128 16.43 -50.82 -29.25
C LEU A 128 16.19 -52.01 -30.19
N LYS A 129 16.47 -51.84 -31.49
CA LYS A 129 16.21 -52.85 -32.54
C LYS A 129 17.48 -53.46 -33.15
N ALA A 130 18.65 -52.93 -32.82
CA ALA A 130 19.92 -53.30 -33.46
C ALA A 130 20.38 -54.74 -33.18
N GLN A 131 19.85 -55.40 -32.13
CA GLN A 131 20.18 -56.79 -31.75
C GLN A 131 21.69 -57.08 -31.67
N THR A 132 22.49 -56.09 -31.28
CA THR A 132 23.93 -56.22 -31.05
C THR A 132 24.22 -56.33 -29.55
N LYS A 133 25.45 -56.74 -29.18
CA LYS A 133 25.88 -56.72 -27.77
C LYS A 133 25.78 -55.32 -27.16
N LYS A 134 26.15 -54.29 -27.93
CA LYS A 134 26.02 -52.90 -27.49
C LYS A 134 24.56 -52.49 -27.29
N ALA A 135 23.65 -52.94 -28.15
CA ALA A 135 22.22 -52.71 -27.97
C ALA A 135 21.72 -53.28 -26.63
N SER A 136 22.16 -54.49 -26.25
CA SER A 136 21.84 -55.09 -24.96
C SER A 136 22.36 -54.24 -23.78
N GLU A 137 23.60 -53.74 -23.85
CA GLU A 137 24.13 -52.82 -22.81
C GLU A 137 23.31 -51.52 -22.71
N ILE A 138 22.88 -50.97 -23.86
CA ILE A 138 22.04 -49.76 -23.89
C ILE A 138 20.65 -50.04 -23.30
N HIS A 139 20.09 -51.25 -23.50
CA HIS A 139 18.81 -51.63 -22.88
C HIS A 139 18.93 -51.64 -21.36
N GLU A 140 19.98 -52.28 -20.83
CA GLU A 140 20.23 -52.35 -19.39
C GLU A 140 20.36 -50.95 -18.78
N TYR A 141 21.09 -50.06 -19.46
CA TYR A 141 21.19 -48.65 -19.08
C TYR A 141 19.81 -47.97 -18.99
N TYR A 142 18.91 -48.19 -19.96
CA TYR A 142 17.57 -47.60 -19.95
C TYR A 142 16.70 -48.17 -18.82
N MET A 143 16.78 -49.48 -18.54
CA MET A 143 16.06 -50.12 -17.42
C MET A 143 16.52 -49.53 -16.08
N LYS A 144 17.84 -49.45 -15.88
CA LYS A 144 18.44 -48.85 -14.68
C LYS A 144 18.04 -47.39 -14.49
N MET A 145 17.94 -46.63 -15.58
CA MET A 145 17.49 -45.24 -15.54
C MET A 145 16.01 -45.11 -15.18
N GLU A 146 15.17 -46.01 -15.68
CA GLU A 146 13.76 -46.08 -15.29
C GLU A 146 13.58 -46.42 -13.80
N GLU A 147 14.34 -47.39 -13.29
CA GLU A 147 14.33 -47.76 -11.87
C GLU A 147 14.70 -46.59 -10.96
N VAL A 148 15.82 -45.91 -11.26
CA VAL A 148 16.25 -44.73 -10.48
C VAL A 148 15.23 -43.59 -10.58
N LEU A 149 14.63 -43.34 -11.75
CA LEU A 149 13.59 -42.33 -11.88
C LEU A 149 12.36 -42.65 -11.02
N HIS A 150 11.90 -43.90 -11.02
CA HIS A 150 10.77 -44.33 -10.20
C HIS A 150 11.07 -44.20 -8.70
N GLU A 151 12.27 -44.58 -8.27
CA GLU A 151 12.69 -44.46 -6.88
C GLU A 151 12.66 -43.00 -6.39
N VAL A 152 13.26 -42.07 -7.15
CA VAL A 152 13.26 -40.64 -6.81
C VAL A 152 11.83 -40.08 -6.79
N MET A 153 10.98 -40.49 -7.75
CA MET A 153 9.57 -40.09 -7.78
C MET A 153 8.79 -40.56 -6.54
N GLU A 154 9.04 -41.78 -6.07
CA GLU A 154 8.36 -42.33 -4.89
C GLU A 154 8.79 -41.63 -3.60
N GLU A 155 10.10 -41.38 -3.44
CA GLU A 155 10.65 -40.65 -2.29
C GLU A 155 10.05 -39.24 -2.18
N GLU A 156 10.02 -38.50 -3.29
CA GLU A 156 9.46 -37.14 -3.33
C GLU A 156 7.95 -37.12 -3.09
N GLY A 157 7.23 -38.13 -3.60
CA GLY A 157 5.81 -38.32 -3.32
C GLY A 157 5.53 -38.53 -1.83
N LYS A 158 6.38 -39.30 -1.13
CA LYS A 158 6.28 -39.51 0.32
C LYS A 158 6.58 -38.22 1.09
N GLU A 159 7.64 -37.51 0.75
CA GLU A 159 8.00 -36.24 1.40
C GLU A 159 6.90 -35.18 1.24
N LEU A 160 6.37 -35.01 0.03
CA LEU A 160 5.31 -34.04 -0.23
C LEU A 160 4.04 -34.37 0.59
N LYS A 161 3.69 -35.66 0.68
CA LYS A 161 2.56 -36.13 1.48
C LYS A 161 2.75 -35.82 2.98
N ASN A 162 3.96 -35.95 3.49
CA ASN A 162 4.27 -35.61 4.88
C ASN A 162 4.16 -34.11 5.14
N LYS A 163 4.75 -33.28 4.26
CA LYS A 163 4.63 -31.80 4.33
C LYS A 163 3.17 -31.34 4.34
N MET A 164 2.31 -31.95 3.51
CA MET A 164 0.87 -31.63 3.52
C MET A 164 0.17 -32.00 4.83
N LYS A 165 0.52 -33.14 5.44
CA LYS A 165 -0.06 -33.54 6.74
C LYS A 165 0.32 -32.58 7.85
N GLU A 166 1.59 -32.18 7.92
CA GLU A 166 2.07 -31.20 8.91
C GLU A 166 1.37 -29.85 8.75
N GLN A 167 1.24 -29.37 7.50
CA GLN A 167 0.57 -28.11 7.23
C GLN A 167 -0.92 -28.15 7.62
N LYS A 168 -1.60 -29.28 7.40
CA LYS A 168 -3.00 -29.46 7.81
C LYS A 168 -3.15 -29.41 9.34
N LEU A 169 -2.28 -30.09 10.07
CA LEU A 169 -2.29 -30.10 11.54
C LEU A 169 -2.04 -28.69 12.11
N LEU A 170 -1.13 -27.93 11.50
CA LEU A 170 -0.87 -26.53 11.88
C LEU A 170 -2.08 -25.62 11.65
N LEU A 171 -2.83 -25.84 10.55
CA LEU A 171 -4.06 -25.10 10.27
C LEU A 171 -5.16 -25.41 11.28
N GLU A 172 -5.32 -26.67 11.68
CA GLU A 172 -6.28 -27.09 12.71
C GLU A 172 -5.97 -26.45 14.08
N HIS A 173 -4.69 -26.40 14.48
CA HIS A 173 -4.29 -25.68 15.69
C HIS A 173 -4.56 -24.17 15.62
N ARG A 174 -4.29 -23.51 14.49
CA ARG A 174 -4.60 -22.08 14.35
C ARG A 174 -6.09 -21.77 14.38
N ALA A 175 -6.93 -22.65 13.84
CA ALA A 175 -8.38 -22.47 13.87
C ALA A 175 -8.90 -22.45 15.32
N THR A 176 -8.42 -23.39 16.16
CA THR A 176 -8.84 -23.45 17.57
C THR A 176 -8.38 -22.24 18.39
N GLU A 177 -7.17 -21.71 18.13
CA GLU A 177 -6.70 -20.47 18.76
C GLU A 177 -7.53 -19.24 18.36
N ILE A 178 -7.97 -19.15 17.10
CA ILE A 178 -8.81 -18.04 16.63
C ILE A 178 -10.16 -18.08 17.34
N ASP A 179 -10.77 -19.26 17.48
CA ASP A 179 -12.05 -19.42 18.17
C ASP A 179 -11.96 -18.98 19.63
N GLN A 180 -10.89 -19.36 20.34
CA GLN A 180 -10.67 -18.94 21.73
C GLN A 180 -10.54 -17.41 21.86
N LYS A 181 -9.72 -16.78 21.02
CA LYS A 181 -9.53 -15.31 21.03
C LYS A 181 -10.81 -14.56 20.69
N SER A 182 -11.63 -15.09 19.79
CA SER A 182 -12.91 -14.47 19.41
C SER A 182 -13.90 -14.43 20.59
N ALA A 183 -13.94 -15.51 21.40
CA ALA A 183 -14.78 -15.57 22.59
C ALA A 183 -14.34 -14.60 23.69
N GLU A 184 -13.03 -14.40 23.87
CA GLU A 184 -12.49 -13.41 24.81
C GLU A 184 -12.81 -11.97 24.38
N LEU A 185 -12.73 -11.67 23.08
CA LEU A 185 -13.00 -10.35 22.53
C LEU A 185 -14.48 -9.93 22.74
N GLU A 186 -15.43 -10.85 22.58
CA GLU A 186 -16.85 -10.55 22.83
C GLU A 186 -17.14 -10.24 24.31
N LYS A 187 -16.43 -10.93 25.24
CA LYS A 187 -16.51 -10.62 26.67
C LYS A 187 -15.94 -9.23 26.99
N THR A 188 -14.85 -8.82 26.34
CA THR A 188 -14.27 -7.48 26.57
C THR A 188 -15.13 -6.37 25.99
N LYS A 189 -15.73 -6.56 24.80
CA LYS A 189 -16.65 -5.59 24.19
C LYS A 189 -17.88 -5.31 25.06
N THR A 190 -18.43 -6.34 25.72
CA THR A 190 -19.58 -6.18 26.62
C THR A 190 -19.23 -5.36 27.86
N ILE A 191 -18.05 -5.58 28.45
CA ILE A 191 -17.53 -4.78 29.57
C ILE A 191 -17.33 -3.32 29.17
N LEU A 192 -16.68 -3.07 28.02
CA LEU A 192 -16.38 -1.72 27.51
C LEU A 192 -17.62 -0.87 27.19
N LYS A 193 -18.77 -1.49 26.89
CA LYS A 193 -20.03 -0.75 26.67
C LYS A 193 -20.66 -0.24 27.97
N GLN A 194 -20.41 -0.89 29.10
CA GLN A 194 -20.99 -0.51 30.40
C GLN A 194 -20.17 0.59 31.10
N THR A 195 -18.86 0.68 30.82
CA THR A 195 -17.93 1.64 31.44
C THR A 195 -18.26 3.12 31.20
N PRO A 196 -18.71 3.58 30.01
CA PRO A 196 -18.94 5.01 29.75
C PRO A 196 -20.16 5.57 30.51
N GLU A 197 -21.25 4.79 30.63
CA GLU A 197 -22.45 5.22 31.36
C GLU A 197 -22.17 5.32 32.88
N LEU A 198 -21.40 4.37 33.41
CA LEU A 198 -20.98 4.36 34.82
C LEU A 198 -19.99 5.47 35.13
N GLU A 199 -19.04 5.73 34.23
CA GLU A 199 -18.08 6.80 34.41
C GLU A 199 -18.74 8.17 34.32
N LYS A 200 -19.66 8.37 33.37
CA LYS A 200 -20.46 9.60 33.30
C LYS A 200 -21.29 9.82 34.56
N HIS A 201 -21.96 8.77 35.07
CA HIS A 201 -22.66 8.81 36.34
C HIS A 201 -21.74 9.24 37.50
N ARG A 202 -20.51 8.71 37.53
CA ARG A 202 -19.50 9.03 38.55
C ARG A 202 -19.05 10.49 38.46
N VAL A 203 -18.78 10.98 37.25
CA VAL A 203 -18.37 12.38 37.00
C VAL A 203 -19.49 13.34 37.41
N LEU A 204 -20.72 13.10 36.96
CA LEU A 204 -21.87 13.95 37.33
C LEU A 204 -22.14 13.96 38.83
N LEU A 205 -21.91 12.83 39.53
CA LEU A 205 -22.04 12.77 40.98
C LEU A 205 -20.92 13.54 41.69
N ASN A 206 -19.71 13.55 41.14
CA ASN A 206 -18.59 14.31 41.69
C ASN A 206 -18.80 15.82 41.49
N GLU A 207 -19.23 16.21 40.30
CA GLU A 207 -19.43 17.61 39.92
C GLU A 207 -20.68 18.20 40.59
N TYR A 208 -21.85 17.56 40.44
CA TYR A 208 -23.16 18.07 40.88
C TYR A 208 -23.66 17.49 42.21
N GLY A 209 -22.85 16.67 42.89
CA GLY A 209 -23.24 15.96 44.11
C GLY A 209 -23.56 16.88 45.29
N TYR A 210 -22.74 17.92 45.48
CA TYR A 210 -22.81 18.85 46.62
C TYR A 210 -22.76 20.33 46.21
N ILE A 211 -23.22 20.67 45.01
CA ILE A 211 -23.23 22.06 44.56
C ILE A 211 -24.21 22.90 45.39
N HIS A 212 -23.78 24.12 45.70
CA HIS A 212 -24.63 25.20 46.18
C HIS A 212 -25.26 25.94 45.00
N GLY A 213 -26.36 25.40 44.47
CA GLY A 213 -27.03 25.93 43.28
C GLY A 213 -28.27 25.13 42.90
N ALA A 214 -29.18 25.77 42.19
CA ALA A 214 -30.37 25.14 41.65
C ALA A 214 -30.03 24.40 40.34
N LEU A 215 -30.57 23.20 40.17
CA LEU A 215 -30.34 22.35 39.00
C LEU A 215 -31.57 21.50 38.68
N VAL A 216 -31.67 21.09 37.43
CA VAL A 216 -32.61 20.05 36.95
C VAL A 216 -31.81 18.84 36.53
N TYR A 217 -32.22 17.64 36.94
CA TYR A 217 -31.53 16.39 36.64
C TYR A 217 -32.39 15.44 35.83
N ILE A 218 -31.71 14.56 35.09
CA ILE A 218 -32.31 13.43 34.39
C ILE A 218 -31.69 12.14 34.93
N VAL A 219 -32.55 11.24 35.42
CA VAL A 219 -32.13 9.97 36.01
C VAL A 219 -32.85 8.81 35.34
N ARG A 220 -32.10 7.80 34.89
CA ARG A 220 -32.65 6.53 34.40
C ARG A 220 -33.04 5.67 35.60
N ILE A 221 -34.30 5.26 35.63
CA ILE A 221 -34.87 4.46 36.72
C ILE A 221 -34.94 2.98 36.37
N LYS A 222 -35.35 2.65 35.14
CA LYS A 222 -35.57 1.26 34.74
C LYS A 222 -35.32 1.06 33.24
N LEU A 223 -34.69 -0.06 32.90
CA LEU A 223 -34.55 -0.57 31.53
C LEU A 223 -35.68 -1.58 31.27
N CYS A 224 -36.32 -1.48 30.10
CA CYS A 224 -37.31 -2.44 29.63
C CYS A 224 -36.68 -3.33 28.53
N GLU A 225 -37.24 -4.52 28.33
CA GLU A 225 -36.66 -5.60 27.50
C GLU A 225 -36.51 -5.24 26.00
N ASP A 226 -37.22 -4.22 25.51
CA ASP A 226 -37.22 -3.78 24.11
C ASP A 226 -36.30 -2.56 23.81
N GLY A 227 -35.35 -2.24 24.69
CA GLY A 227 -34.50 -1.04 24.55
C GLY A 227 -35.19 0.28 24.92
N LYS A 228 -36.46 0.22 25.34
CA LYS A 228 -37.18 1.33 26.00
C LYS A 228 -36.72 1.46 27.45
N TYR A 229 -36.75 2.67 28.00
CA TYR A 229 -36.37 2.90 29.38
C TYR A 229 -37.16 4.05 30.00
N ILE A 230 -37.25 4.06 31.33
CA ILE A 230 -37.95 5.08 32.11
C ILE A 230 -36.93 6.07 32.66
N ILE A 231 -37.17 7.36 32.43
CA ILE A 231 -36.42 8.43 33.06
C ILE A 231 -37.29 9.21 34.05
N LYS A 232 -36.64 9.86 35.00
CA LYS A 232 -37.22 10.85 35.90
C LYS A 232 -36.53 12.18 35.71
N ILE A 233 -37.32 13.24 35.54
CA ILE A 233 -36.84 14.61 35.42
C ILE A 233 -37.33 15.38 36.63
N GLY A 234 -36.40 15.90 37.44
CA GLY A 234 -36.77 16.65 38.63
C GLY A 234 -35.74 17.72 39.01
N GLU A 235 -36.09 18.56 39.96
CA GLU A 235 -35.22 19.65 40.44
C GLU A 235 -34.53 19.36 41.78
N SER A 236 -33.38 20.00 41.99
CA SER A 236 -32.75 20.11 43.31
C SER A 236 -32.04 21.45 43.49
N ARG A 237 -32.13 22.02 44.70
CA ARG A 237 -31.39 23.22 45.14
C ARG A 237 -30.17 22.93 46.02
N LYS A 238 -29.92 21.66 46.33
CA LYS A 238 -28.87 21.21 47.27
C LYS A 238 -28.00 20.10 46.68
N GLY A 239 -27.88 20.06 45.35
CA GLY A 239 -27.18 18.99 44.63
C GLY A 239 -27.99 17.69 44.51
N ILE A 240 -27.48 16.74 43.72
CA ILE A 240 -28.22 15.51 43.36
C ILE A 240 -27.99 14.33 44.32
N LYS A 241 -26.98 14.38 45.20
CA LYS A 241 -26.56 13.20 45.98
C LYS A 241 -27.63 12.68 46.94
N ASN A 242 -28.33 13.56 47.64
CA ASN A 242 -29.41 13.17 48.56
C ASN A 242 -30.59 12.56 47.78
N ARG A 243 -30.94 13.15 46.63
CA ARG A 243 -31.98 12.63 45.72
C ARG A 243 -31.61 11.25 45.18
N LEU A 244 -30.34 11.02 44.83
CA LEU A 244 -29.87 9.71 44.38
C LEU A 244 -30.04 8.63 45.46
N GLN A 245 -29.79 8.95 46.74
CA GLN A 245 -30.03 8.00 47.84
C GLN A 245 -31.52 7.67 48.01
N GLU A 246 -32.39 8.67 47.85
CA GLU A 246 -33.85 8.46 47.83
C GLU A 246 -34.26 7.56 46.66
N PHE A 247 -33.72 7.81 45.45
CA PHE A 247 -34.02 7.00 44.27
C PHE A 247 -33.53 5.56 44.40
N LYS A 248 -32.34 5.32 44.96
CA LYS A 248 -31.85 3.96 45.20
C LYS A 248 -32.73 3.18 46.18
N LYS A 249 -33.20 3.84 47.24
CA LYS A 249 -34.15 3.24 48.19
C LYS A 249 -35.51 2.94 47.53
N LYS A 250 -35.93 3.76 46.58
CA LYS A 250 -37.27 3.72 45.98
C LYS A 250 -37.38 2.85 44.73
N TYR A 251 -36.32 2.79 43.91
CA TYR A 251 -36.31 2.08 42.62
C TYR A 251 -35.17 1.04 42.47
N GLY A 252 -34.30 0.89 43.47
CA GLY A 252 -33.20 -0.07 43.49
C GLY A 252 -31.86 0.49 43.00
N ASP A 253 -30.81 -0.34 43.05
CA ASP A 253 -29.42 0.08 42.76
C ASP A 253 -29.10 0.31 41.29
N GLN A 254 -30.01 -0.04 40.39
CA GLN A 254 -29.89 0.11 38.92
C GLN A 254 -30.11 1.56 38.42
N VAL A 255 -30.36 2.50 39.33
CA VAL A 255 -30.60 3.90 39.04
C VAL A 255 -29.31 4.61 38.60
N LEU A 256 -29.34 5.27 37.45
CA LEU A 256 -28.18 5.96 36.88
C LEU A 256 -28.51 7.41 36.52
N ILE A 257 -27.65 8.32 36.98
CA ILE A 257 -27.73 9.74 36.60
C ILE A 257 -27.25 9.86 35.16
N MET A 258 -28.08 10.45 34.31
CA MET A 258 -27.78 10.62 32.89
C MET A 258 -27.21 12.01 32.57
N GLU A 259 -27.83 13.07 33.12
CA GLU A 259 -27.43 14.47 32.98
C GLU A 259 -27.87 15.33 34.17
N CYS A 260 -27.12 16.41 34.41
CA CYS A 260 -27.46 17.47 35.36
C CYS A 260 -27.31 18.82 34.66
N PHE A 261 -28.31 19.68 34.78
CA PHE A 261 -28.35 21.01 34.18
C PHE A 261 -28.43 22.07 35.28
N PRO A 262 -27.39 22.90 35.47
CA PRO A 262 -27.46 24.01 36.42
C PRO A 262 -28.42 25.08 35.89
N VAL A 263 -29.44 25.43 36.69
CA VAL A 263 -30.48 26.39 36.31
C VAL A 263 -30.81 27.33 37.46
N HIS A 264 -30.85 28.65 37.21
CA HIS A 264 -31.20 29.64 38.23
C HIS A 264 -32.66 29.50 38.71
N ASP A 265 -33.64 29.46 37.79
CA ASP A 265 -35.03 29.11 38.10
C ASP A 265 -35.33 27.62 37.82
N SER A 266 -34.85 26.74 38.68
CA SER A 266 -35.06 25.29 38.52
C SER A 266 -36.53 24.87 38.58
N VAL A 267 -37.36 25.58 39.34
CA VAL A 267 -38.78 25.23 39.55
C VAL A 267 -39.63 25.64 38.35
N GLY A 268 -39.40 26.84 37.80
CA GLY A 268 -40.07 27.25 36.57
C GLY A 268 -39.65 26.38 35.39
N PHE A 269 -38.37 26.00 35.33
CA PHE A 269 -37.85 25.16 34.27
C PHE A 269 -38.35 23.70 34.32
N GLU A 270 -38.42 23.11 35.51
CA GLU A 270 -39.02 21.79 35.72
C GLU A 270 -40.48 21.75 35.24
N LYS A 271 -41.28 22.74 35.67
CA LYS A 271 -42.67 22.86 35.24
C LYS A 271 -42.79 23.00 33.72
N TYR A 272 -41.93 23.79 33.11
CA TYR A 272 -41.91 23.94 31.65
C TYR A 272 -41.65 22.59 30.95
N ILE A 273 -40.66 21.83 31.40
CA ILE A 273 -40.33 20.52 30.81
C ILE A 273 -41.50 19.54 30.96
N HIS A 274 -42.13 19.49 32.14
CA HIS A 274 -43.25 18.59 32.39
C HIS A 274 -44.47 18.90 31.53
N HIS A 275 -44.70 20.17 31.19
CA HIS A 275 -45.84 20.61 30.37
C HIS A 275 -45.48 20.80 28.88
N HIS A 276 -44.26 20.46 28.47
CA HIS A 276 -43.83 20.65 27.09
C HIS A 276 -44.65 19.75 26.14
N PRO A 277 -45.17 20.26 25.00
CA PRO A 277 -46.05 19.50 24.11
C PRO A 277 -45.49 18.17 23.61
N GLU A 278 -44.17 18.08 23.40
CA GLU A 278 -43.49 16.85 22.96
C GLU A 278 -43.17 15.88 24.11
N ILE A 279 -43.10 16.35 25.36
CA ILE A 279 -42.62 15.56 26.51
C ILE A 279 -43.78 15.06 27.37
N HIS A 280 -44.76 15.93 27.66
CA HIS A 280 -45.93 15.61 28.46
C HIS A 280 -46.71 14.35 28.01
N PRO A 281 -46.92 14.09 26.70
CA PRO A 281 -47.63 12.89 26.25
C PRO A 281 -46.95 11.56 26.64
N HIS A 282 -45.65 11.58 26.94
CA HIS A 282 -44.84 10.41 27.27
C HIS A 282 -44.78 10.13 28.78
N GLN A 283 -45.59 10.81 29.59
CA GLN A 283 -45.62 10.66 31.04
C GLN A 283 -46.14 9.28 31.45
N VAL A 284 -45.44 8.61 32.37
CA VAL A 284 -45.75 7.26 32.84
C VAL A 284 -46.54 7.32 34.14
N LYS A 285 -47.82 6.93 34.09
CA LYS A 285 -48.70 6.83 35.27
C LYS A 285 -48.97 5.39 35.74
N ASN A 286 -48.61 4.40 34.93
CA ASN A 286 -48.98 2.99 35.15
C ASN A 286 -47.89 2.15 35.86
N LEU A 287 -46.95 2.80 36.57
CA LEU A 287 -45.91 2.10 37.32
C LEU A 287 -46.42 1.77 38.73
N LYS A 288 -46.59 0.47 39.05
CA LYS A 288 -47.10 0.00 40.35
C LYS A 288 -46.34 0.66 41.52
N GLY A 289 -47.06 1.37 42.39
CA GLY A 289 -46.50 2.07 43.56
C GLY A 289 -46.04 3.52 43.30
N HIS A 290 -46.13 4.02 42.06
CA HIS A 290 -45.67 5.34 41.63
C HIS A 290 -46.72 6.10 40.80
N GLU A 291 -47.99 5.74 40.93
CA GLU A 291 -49.09 6.20 40.07
C GLU A 291 -49.38 7.71 40.20
N MET A 292 -48.93 8.34 41.29
CA MET A 292 -49.10 9.77 41.57
C MET A 292 -47.91 10.63 41.14
N GLU A 293 -46.85 10.04 40.58
CA GLU A 293 -45.65 10.79 40.19
C GLU A 293 -45.78 11.41 38.80
N GLN A 294 -45.71 12.73 38.73
CA GLN A 294 -45.82 13.47 37.48
C GLN A 294 -44.47 13.62 36.73
N GLU A 295 -43.40 13.11 37.31
CA GLU A 295 -42.02 13.37 36.87
C GLU A 295 -41.40 12.23 36.05
N LEU A 296 -42.17 11.17 35.76
CA LEU A 296 -41.71 9.95 35.10
C LEU A 296 -42.08 9.95 33.61
N PHE A 297 -41.12 9.66 32.73
CA PHE A 297 -41.31 9.69 31.27
C PHE A 297 -40.73 8.46 30.58
N MET A 298 -41.40 7.97 29.54
CA MET A 298 -40.98 6.83 28.72
C MET A 298 -40.05 7.29 27.57
N MET A 299 -38.92 6.60 27.40
CA MET A 299 -37.94 6.84 26.33
C MET A 299 -37.73 5.62 25.44
N GLY A 300 -37.35 5.86 24.17
CA GLY A 300 -37.07 4.80 23.18
C GLY A 300 -38.24 4.46 22.27
N GLY A 301 -39.25 5.34 22.18
CA GLY A 301 -40.37 5.29 21.24
C GLY A 301 -40.36 6.52 20.32
N GLU A 302 -41.47 7.27 20.30
CA GLU A 302 -41.59 8.52 19.51
C GLU A 302 -40.68 9.64 20.06
N LEU A 303 -40.48 9.71 21.38
CA LEU A 303 -39.51 10.60 22.01
C LEU A 303 -38.14 9.92 22.17
N THR A 304 -37.12 10.50 21.54
CA THR A 304 -35.71 10.07 21.66
C THR A 304 -34.95 10.93 22.66
N TYR A 305 -33.91 10.36 23.27
CA TYR A 305 -33.09 11.07 24.25
C TYR A 305 -32.41 12.32 23.67
N GLN A 306 -31.92 12.24 22.43
CA GLN A 306 -31.30 13.37 21.75
C GLN A 306 -32.28 14.53 21.56
N ARG A 307 -33.55 14.22 21.23
CA ARG A 307 -34.60 15.25 21.11
C ARG A 307 -34.89 15.92 22.45
N LEU A 308 -34.94 15.16 23.54
CA LEU A 308 -35.11 15.71 24.89
C LEU A 308 -33.99 16.69 25.25
N ILE A 309 -32.73 16.28 25.05
CA ILE A 309 -31.56 17.12 25.36
C ILE A 309 -31.61 18.41 24.55
N HIS A 310 -31.94 18.32 23.27
CA HIS A 310 -32.06 19.50 22.41
C HIS A 310 -33.13 20.49 22.89
N ILE A 311 -34.31 20.00 23.34
CA ILE A 311 -35.36 20.85 23.91
C ILE A 311 -34.87 21.57 25.18
N ILE A 312 -34.17 20.84 26.05
CA ILE A 312 -33.63 21.37 27.30
C ILE A 312 -32.57 22.44 27.00
N GLU A 313 -31.56 22.14 26.19
CA GLU A 313 -30.48 23.07 25.84
C GLU A 313 -30.97 24.34 25.13
N THR A 314 -32.00 24.23 24.30
CA THR A 314 -32.59 25.40 23.61
C THR A 314 -33.37 26.28 24.59
N SER A 315 -34.04 25.66 25.57
CA SER A 315 -34.94 26.38 26.48
C SER A 315 -34.22 26.91 27.72
N ILE A 316 -33.13 26.27 28.15
CA ILE A 316 -32.41 26.57 29.42
C ILE A 316 -31.89 28.02 29.48
N MET A 317 -31.50 28.60 28.34
CA MET A 317 -30.97 29.96 28.27
C MET A 317 -31.98 31.01 28.77
N ASN A 318 -33.27 30.77 28.57
CA ASN A 318 -34.33 31.67 29.02
C ASN A 318 -34.52 31.68 30.54
N TYR A 319 -34.09 30.61 31.22
CA TYR A 319 -34.22 30.43 32.68
C TYR A 319 -32.91 30.71 33.43
N ASN A 320 -31.82 30.93 32.68
CA ASN A 320 -30.50 31.28 33.22
C ASN A 320 -30.12 32.74 33.01
N ASN A 321 -30.90 33.50 32.25
CA ASN A 321 -30.59 34.89 31.94
C ASN A 321 -31.47 35.86 32.73
N PRO A 322 -30.96 36.54 33.77
CA PRO A 322 -31.71 37.58 34.48
C PRO A 322 -32.05 38.77 33.58
N VAL A 323 -31.39 38.92 32.42
CA VAL A 323 -31.70 39.96 31.42
C VAL A 323 -33.02 39.67 30.70
N ALA A 324 -33.39 38.40 30.48
CA ALA A 324 -34.66 38.05 29.82
C ALA A 324 -35.87 38.32 30.74
N GLU A 325 -35.71 38.12 32.04
CA GLU A 325 -36.69 38.51 33.05
C GLU A 325 -36.79 40.04 33.17
N ASN A 326 -35.65 40.75 33.13
CA ASN A 326 -35.64 42.21 33.04
C ASN A 326 -36.22 42.74 31.72
N GLU A 327 -36.08 42.03 30.60
CA GLU A 327 -36.70 42.38 29.32
C GLU A 327 -38.22 42.13 29.33
N ARG A 328 -38.68 41.07 29.99
CA ARG A 328 -40.11 40.86 30.25
C ARG A 328 -40.70 41.94 31.15
N LEU A 329 -40.02 42.27 32.25
CA LEU A 329 -40.41 43.37 33.14
C LEU A 329 -40.31 44.72 32.42
N LYS A 330 -39.34 44.93 31.52
CA LYS A 330 -39.26 46.10 30.65
C LYS A 330 -40.42 46.15 29.65
N LEU A 331 -40.79 45.04 29.02
CA LEU A 331 -41.95 44.96 28.13
C LEU A 331 -43.26 45.24 28.88
N GLU A 332 -43.36 44.79 30.13
CA GLU A 332 -44.49 45.08 31.02
C GLU A 332 -44.50 46.56 31.45
N ILE A 333 -43.34 47.14 31.76
CA ILE A 333 -43.16 48.59 32.00
C ILE A 333 -43.43 49.41 30.74
N ASP A 334 -43.07 48.92 29.56
CA ASP A 334 -43.28 49.58 28.28
C ASP A 334 -44.75 49.50 27.84
N GLN A 335 -45.47 48.43 28.18
CA GLN A 335 -46.93 48.36 28.06
C GLN A 335 -47.63 49.35 29.01
N LEU A 336 -47.09 49.55 30.22
CA LEU A 336 -47.55 50.57 31.16
C LEU A 336 -47.19 52.00 30.70
N ARG A 337 -46.05 52.17 30.01
CA ARG A 337 -45.59 53.45 29.43
C ARG A 337 -46.26 53.78 28.09
N ALA A 338 -46.77 52.80 27.36
CA ALA A 338 -47.55 53.00 26.13
C ALA A 338 -48.86 53.78 26.36
N GLY A 339 -49.24 54.04 27.61
CA GLY A 339 -50.28 55.01 27.99
C GLY A 339 -49.83 56.48 28.02
N ALA A 340 -48.56 56.80 27.73
CA ALA A 340 -48.02 58.16 27.68
C ALA A 340 -47.36 58.45 26.31
N PRO A 341 -47.48 59.69 25.76
CA PRO A 341 -47.12 59.97 24.37
C PRO A 341 -45.60 60.05 24.13
N PRO A 342 -45.12 59.71 22.91
CA PRO A 342 -43.70 59.46 22.66
C PRO A 342 -42.94 60.72 22.23
N ALA A 343 -41.71 60.86 22.71
CA ALA A 343 -40.69 61.75 22.14
C ALA A 343 -39.67 60.95 21.32
N SER A 344 -39.14 61.62 20.31
CA SER A 344 -38.66 61.10 19.04
C SER A 344 -37.16 60.82 18.96
N SER A 345 -36.82 59.97 17.98
CA SER A 345 -35.65 60.03 17.08
C SER A 345 -34.25 60.10 17.70
N ASP A 346 -33.59 58.93 17.88
CA ASP A 346 -32.12 58.81 17.85
C ASP A 346 -31.59 57.35 17.66
N ASN A 347 -32.35 56.46 17.01
CA ASN A 347 -31.99 55.02 16.95
C ASN A 347 -31.19 54.58 15.71
N THR A 348 -31.01 55.42 14.70
CA THR A 348 -30.47 54.99 13.39
C THR A 348 -28.94 54.80 13.41
N LEU A 349 -28.20 55.63 14.16
CA LEU A 349 -26.75 55.51 14.30
C LEU A 349 -26.34 54.34 15.21
N LEU A 350 -27.12 54.11 16.26
CA LEU A 350 -26.88 53.02 17.23
C LEU A 350 -27.07 51.65 16.58
N LEU A 351 -28.09 51.49 15.73
CA LEU A 351 -28.33 50.25 14.97
C LEU A 351 -27.16 49.91 14.03
N SER A 352 -26.59 50.91 13.35
CA SER A 352 -25.44 50.72 12.47
C SER A 352 -24.16 50.32 13.23
N ILE A 353 -23.95 50.88 14.42
CA ILE A 353 -22.80 50.55 15.27
C ILE A 353 -22.94 49.13 15.84
N LEU A 354 -24.14 48.75 16.30
CA LEU A 354 -24.44 47.40 16.79
C LEU A 354 -24.20 46.33 15.72
N GLU A 355 -24.57 46.61 14.47
CA GLU A 355 -24.35 45.68 13.35
C GLU A 355 -22.85 45.49 13.05
N LYS A 356 -22.05 46.56 13.10
CA LYS A 356 -20.59 46.47 12.94
C LYS A 356 -19.92 45.72 14.10
N VAL A 357 -20.36 45.94 15.34
CA VAL A 357 -19.83 45.22 16.52
C VAL A 357 -20.15 43.73 16.42
N LYS A 358 -21.37 43.37 16.00
CA LYS A 358 -21.79 41.97 15.81
C LYS A 358 -20.97 41.25 14.72
N ASN A 359 -20.63 41.96 13.66
CA ASN A 359 -19.76 41.45 12.59
C ASN A 359 -18.32 41.26 13.08
N LEU A 360 -17.79 42.18 13.89
CA LEU A 360 -16.47 42.07 14.52
C LEU A 360 -16.40 40.89 15.51
N GLU A 361 -17.43 40.72 16.35
CA GLU A 361 -17.52 39.59 17.28
C GLU A 361 -17.56 38.24 16.55
N SER A 362 -18.31 38.17 15.44
CA SER A 362 -18.39 36.97 14.62
C SER A 362 -17.04 36.64 13.98
N SER A 363 -16.32 37.65 13.49
CA SER A 363 -14.98 37.48 12.92
C SER A 363 -13.95 37.05 13.99
N ASN A 364 -13.99 37.66 15.18
CA ASN A 364 -13.13 37.27 16.30
C ASN A 364 -13.40 35.84 16.78
N LYS A 365 -14.68 35.44 16.81
CA LYS A 365 -15.09 34.07 17.16
C LYS A 365 -14.60 33.06 16.12
N GLU A 366 -14.63 33.42 14.84
CA GLU A 366 -14.10 32.58 13.77
C GLU A 366 -12.56 32.45 13.84
N ILE A 367 -11.85 33.54 14.14
CA ILE A 367 -10.40 33.53 14.35
C ILE A 367 -10.02 32.64 15.55
N LEU A 368 -10.73 32.76 16.68
CA LEU A 368 -10.52 31.92 17.85
C LEU A 368 -10.81 30.43 17.58
N ALA A 369 -11.87 30.13 16.83
CA ALA A 369 -12.19 28.76 16.43
C ALA A 369 -11.09 28.16 15.53
N ARG A 370 -10.53 28.94 14.60
CA ARG A 370 -9.41 28.51 13.76
C ARG A 370 -8.12 28.31 14.57
N LEU A 371 -7.82 29.20 15.52
CA LEU A 371 -6.67 29.07 16.42
C LEU A 371 -6.78 27.81 17.30
N ASN A 372 -7.95 27.55 17.89
CA ASN A 372 -8.19 26.36 18.70
C ASN A 372 -8.19 25.07 17.86
N ALA A 373 -8.62 25.12 16.59
CA ALA A 373 -8.56 23.98 15.67
C ALA A 373 -7.12 23.65 15.22
N MET A 374 -6.20 24.62 15.27
CA MET A 374 -4.78 24.45 14.91
C MET A 374 -3.93 23.93 16.08
N GLN A 375 -4.37 24.13 17.34
CA GLN A 375 -3.64 23.63 18.51
C GLN A 375 -3.76 22.09 18.64
N THR A 376 -2.63 21.40 18.57
CA THR A 376 -2.54 19.99 18.97
C THR A 376 -2.65 19.88 20.49
N LYS A 377 -3.58 19.06 21.00
CA LYS A 377 -3.71 18.77 22.45
C LYS A 377 -2.37 18.30 23.02
N THR A 378 -1.78 19.09 23.91
CA THR A 378 -0.48 18.85 24.56
C THR A 378 -0.61 18.10 25.89
N THR A 379 -1.84 18.00 26.41
CA THR A 379 -2.16 17.38 27.70
C THR A 379 -3.14 16.22 27.53
N THR A 380 -2.97 15.19 28.35
CA THR A 380 -3.97 14.14 28.54
C THR A 380 -5.21 14.70 29.24
N ALA A 381 -6.30 13.92 29.28
CA ALA A 381 -7.55 14.30 29.97
C ALA A 381 -7.38 14.65 31.47
N CYS A 382 -6.21 14.37 32.06
CA CYS A 382 -5.85 14.70 33.43
C CYS A 382 -4.89 15.91 33.54
N GLU A 383 -4.79 16.77 32.52
CA GLU A 383 -3.89 17.94 32.48
C GLU A 383 -2.38 17.61 32.61
N GLN A 384 -2.01 16.33 32.56
CA GLN A 384 -0.62 15.90 32.54
C GLN A 384 -0.07 15.92 31.10
N PRO A 385 1.22 16.25 30.90
CA PRO A 385 1.86 16.19 29.59
C PRO A 385 1.68 14.80 28.97
N ASP A 386 1.22 14.72 27.73
CA ASP A 386 1.01 13.43 27.06
C ASP A 386 2.35 12.68 26.92
N PRO A 387 2.51 11.49 27.53
CA PRO A 387 3.75 10.72 27.45
C PRO A 387 4.07 10.23 26.02
N HIS A 388 3.12 10.31 25.08
CA HIS A 388 3.32 9.99 23.67
C HIS A 388 3.70 11.20 22.79
N LEU A 389 3.77 12.41 23.36
CA LEU A 389 4.21 13.60 22.65
C LEU A 389 5.74 13.57 22.45
N GLY A 390 6.18 13.47 21.20
CA GLY A 390 7.60 13.52 20.85
C GLY A 390 8.26 14.90 21.08
N PRO A 391 9.57 15.02 20.84
CA PRO A 391 10.33 16.27 21.01
C PRO A 391 9.81 17.41 20.12
N ARG A 392 10.05 18.65 20.56
CA ARG A 392 9.73 19.88 19.81
C ARG A 392 10.69 20.05 18.65
N LEU A 393 10.24 20.73 17.58
CA LEU A 393 11.02 20.93 16.37
C LEU A 393 11.32 22.42 16.16
N GLN A 394 12.60 22.78 16.20
CA GLN A 394 13.07 24.13 15.87
C GLN A 394 13.34 24.26 14.37
N LYS A 395 12.84 25.35 13.78
CA LYS A 395 13.18 25.83 12.44
C LYS A 395 14.20 26.96 12.57
N ILE A 396 15.37 26.76 11.99
CA ILE A 396 16.55 27.62 12.17
C ILE A 396 17.02 28.13 10.81
N HIS A 397 17.45 29.38 10.76
CA HIS A 397 18.02 29.96 9.55
C HIS A 397 19.42 29.39 9.28
N PRO A 398 19.73 28.90 8.07
CA PRO A 398 20.92 28.10 7.81
C PRO A 398 22.25 28.86 7.92
N GLU A 399 22.24 30.18 7.64
CA GLU A 399 23.44 31.02 7.61
C GLU A 399 23.68 31.78 8.91
N THR A 400 22.62 32.34 9.49
CA THR A 400 22.68 33.17 10.71
C THR A 400 22.52 32.34 11.99
N LEU A 401 22.11 31.07 11.85
CA LEU A 401 21.75 30.17 12.95
C LEU A 401 20.72 30.75 13.91
N SER A 402 19.90 31.71 13.47
CA SER A 402 18.83 32.31 14.27
C SER A 402 17.58 31.44 14.27
N LEU A 403 16.88 31.39 15.41
CA LEU A 403 15.63 30.66 15.56
C LEU A 403 14.53 31.40 14.78
N VAL A 404 13.89 30.71 13.84
CA VAL A 404 12.80 31.26 13.01
C VAL A 404 11.44 30.90 13.62
N HIS A 405 11.27 29.64 14.01
CA HIS A 405 10.01 29.14 14.55
C HIS A 405 10.21 27.87 15.38
N VAL A 406 9.29 27.61 16.32
CA VAL A 406 9.27 26.40 17.14
C VAL A 406 7.92 25.71 16.96
N TYR A 407 7.95 24.51 16.41
CA TYR A 407 6.80 23.64 16.29
C TYR A 407 6.66 22.75 17.51
N GLU A 408 5.43 22.54 17.95
CA GLU A 408 5.12 21.66 19.07
C GLU A 408 5.37 20.20 18.70
N THR A 409 5.16 19.80 17.44
CA THR A 409 5.55 18.46 16.95
C THR A 409 6.04 18.50 15.51
N VAL A 410 6.82 17.48 15.10
CA VAL A 410 7.18 17.30 13.68
C VAL A 410 5.93 17.16 12.79
N THR A 411 4.85 16.60 13.32
CA THR A 411 3.59 16.41 12.60
C THR A 411 2.91 17.75 12.29
N GLU A 412 3.04 18.75 13.17
CA GLU A 412 2.51 20.09 12.94
C GLU A 412 3.19 20.75 11.74
N CYS A 413 4.53 20.70 11.68
CA CYS A 413 5.31 21.16 10.53
C CYS A 413 4.88 20.44 9.23
N MET A 414 4.58 19.14 9.28
CA MET A 414 4.08 18.38 8.13
C MET A 414 2.65 18.74 7.70
N LYS A 415 1.81 19.26 8.62
CA LYS A 415 0.45 19.72 8.30
C LYS A 415 0.49 21.07 7.60
N GLU A 416 1.39 21.96 8.01
CA GLU A 416 1.61 23.23 7.32
C GLU A 416 2.15 23.02 5.91
N ASP A 417 3.17 22.17 5.75
CA ASP A 417 3.74 21.84 4.45
C ASP A 417 3.79 20.33 4.22
N HIS A 418 2.87 19.85 3.38
CA HIS A 418 2.71 18.44 3.06
C HIS A 418 3.89 17.86 2.25
N SER A 419 4.76 18.71 1.68
CA SER A 419 5.97 18.30 0.98
C SER A 419 7.06 17.78 1.94
N ILE A 420 7.01 18.24 3.19
CA ILE A 420 7.94 17.87 4.25
C ILE A 420 7.65 16.46 4.76
N LYS A 421 8.69 15.62 4.85
CA LYS A 421 8.57 14.24 5.36
C LYS A 421 9.38 14.05 6.65
N ARG A 422 8.77 13.43 7.66
CA ARG A 422 9.39 13.13 8.96
C ARG A 422 10.75 12.41 8.88
N PRO A 423 10.95 11.37 8.05
CA PRO A 423 12.25 10.72 7.93
C PRO A 423 13.34 11.68 7.41
N SER A 424 12.98 12.58 6.49
CA SER A 424 13.90 13.56 5.91
C SER A 424 14.30 14.63 6.92
N ILE A 425 13.35 15.13 7.73
CA ILE A 425 13.66 16.03 8.86
C ILE A 425 14.63 15.35 9.83
N ASN A 426 14.31 14.12 10.28
CA ASN A 426 15.15 13.41 11.24
C ASN A 426 16.57 13.18 10.71
N LYS A 427 16.70 12.91 9.40
CA LYS A 427 17.99 12.80 8.73
C LYS A 427 18.72 14.15 8.70
N ALA A 428 18.02 15.23 8.33
CA ALA A 428 18.60 16.57 8.28
C ALA A 428 19.12 17.04 9.64
N VAL A 429 18.35 16.79 10.71
CA VAL A 429 18.74 17.04 12.11
C VAL A 429 20.00 16.23 12.47
N ARG A 430 20.01 14.92 12.22
CA ARG A 430 21.14 14.04 12.53
C ARG A 430 22.42 14.41 11.79
N GLU A 431 22.29 14.76 10.51
CA GLU A 431 23.43 15.07 9.63
C GLU A 431 23.84 16.55 9.67
N ASN A 432 23.09 17.41 10.37
CA ASN A 432 23.27 18.87 10.38
C ASN A 432 23.22 19.49 8.97
N THR A 433 22.31 19.00 8.14
CA THR A 433 22.13 19.44 6.75
C THR A 433 20.89 20.32 6.59
N ILE A 434 20.85 21.06 5.48
CA ILE A 434 19.72 21.94 5.13
C ILE A 434 18.62 21.10 4.46
N TYR A 435 17.38 21.26 4.89
CA TYR A 435 16.21 20.63 4.28
C TYR A 435 15.11 21.68 4.08
N HIS A 436 14.56 21.76 2.85
CA HIS A 436 13.65 22.84 2.43
C HIS A 436 14.16 24.26 2.73
N GLY A 437 15.46 24.50 2.58
CA GLY A 437 16.07 25.82 2.80
C GLY A 437 16.27 26.21 4.27
N PHE A 438 15.87 25.37 5.22
CA PHE A 438 16.05 25.63 6.65
C PHE A 438 16.90 24.55 7.32
N ARG A 439 17.49 24.93 8.44
CA ARG A 439 18.11 24.00 9.38
C ARG A 439 17.08 23.58 10.41
N TRP A 440 17.16 22.32 10.83
CA TRP A 440 16.19 21.72 11.76
C TRP A 440 16.92 21.19 12.98
N ASN A 441 16.30 21.33 14.14
CA ASN A 441 16.80 20.75 15.39
C ASN A 441 15.65 20.18 16.22
N LEU A 442 15.89 19.05 16.89
CA LEU A 442 14.91 18.47 17.81
C LEU A 442 15.33 18.82 19.24
N VAL A 443 14.38 19.33 20.01
CA VAL A 443 14.58 19.73 21.40
C VAL A 443 13.68 18.89 22.29
N GLU A 444 14.29 18.23 23.28
CA GLU A 444 13.59 17.46 24.30
C GLU A 444 12.69 18.38 25.14
N ARG A 445 11.62 17.81 25.70
CA ARG A 445 10.54 18.57 26.34
C ARG A 445 10.94 19.23 27.66
N ASP A 446 11.99 18.72 28.29
CA ASP A 446 12.59 19.23 29.51
C ASP A 446 13.47 20.47 29.29
N MET A 447 13.76 20.82 28.02
CA MET A 447 14.59 21.97 27.66
C MET A 447 13.77 23.11 27.05
N ASP A 448 14.25 24.34 27.22
CA ASP A 448 13.59 25.52 26.65
C ASP A 448 13.79 25.54 25.12
N ALA A 449 12.68 25.36 24.40
CA ALA A 449 12.67 25.34 22.94
C ALA A 449 12.89 26.74 22.31
N SER A 450 12.83 27.81 23.10
CA SER A 450 13.11 29.19 22.66
C SER A 450 14.61 29.50 22.65
N VAL A 451 15.42 28.67 23.31
CA VAL A 451 16.87 28.84 23.40
C VAL A 451 17.57 27.92 22.43
N LEU A 452 18.48 28.47 21.63
CA LEU A 452 19.35 27.69 20.76
C LEU A 452 20.57 27.22 21.57
N MET A 453 20.68 25.91 21.79
CA MET A 453 21.90 25.31 22.32
C MET A 453 23.02 25.33 21.27
N ASN A 454 24.28 25.15 21.68
CA ASN A 454 25.46 25.17 20.79
C ASN A 454 25.32 24.21 19.59
N LEU A 455 24.84 24.72 18.46
CA LEU A 455 24.66 23.96 17.23
C LEU A 455 25.99 23.89 16.44
N PRO A 456 26.40 22.70 15.96
CA PRO A 456 27.60 22.57 15.11
C PRO A 456 27.40 23.31 13.78
N PRO A 457 28.44 23.61 12.98
CA PRO A 457 28.26 24.31 11.71
C PRO A 457 27.43 23.50 10.69
N THR A 458 26.67 24.20 9.85
CA THR A 458 25.81 23.60 8.81
C THR A 458 26.65 22.85 7.78
N LYS A 459 26.34 21.57 7.52
CA LYS A 459 27.03 20.78 6.49
C LYS A 459 26.34 20.98 5.13
N ALA A 460 27.13 21.32 4.12
CA ALA A 460 26.65 21.41 2.74
C ALA A 460 26.24 20.02 2.21
N THR A 461 25.00 19.89 1.73
CA THR A 461 24.52 18.67 1.10
C THR A 461 24.97 18.62 -0.36
N LYS A 462 25.45 17.47 -0.83
CA LYS A 462 25.76 17.26 -2.25
C LYS A 462 24.46 17.34 -3.08
N GLN A 463 24.37 18.29 -4.00
CA GLN A 463 23.24 18.36 -4.93
C GLN A 463 23.21 17.10 -5.81
N GLN A 464 22.07 16.42 -5.85
CA GLN A 464 21.86 15.30 -6.76
C GLN A 464 21.52 15.85 -8.15
N LYS A 465 22.47 15.73 -9.08
CA LYS A 465 22.30 16.08 -10.49
C LYS A 465 21.43 15.03 -11.23
N ASN A 466 20.14 15.00 -10.92
CA ASN A 466 19.18 14.08 -11.53
C ASN A 466 18.54 14.76 -12.75
N GLY A 467 18.52 14.08 -13.90
CA GLY A 467 17.95 14.60 -15.13
C GLY A 467 18.31 13.73 -16.34
N TYR A 468 17.83 14.13 -17.51
CA TYR A 468 18.12 13.46 -18.78
C TYR A 468 19.62 13.45 -19.05
N ILE A 469 20.14 12.35 -19.59
CA ILE A 469 21.56 12.17 -19.88
C ILE A 469 21.77 12.19 -21.40
N ALA A 470 22.48 13.20 -21.89
CA ALA A 470 22.92 13.28 -23.27
C ALA A 470 24.20 12.45 -23.45
N LYS A 471 24.21 11.55 -24.44
CA LYS A 471 25.41 10.93 -25.00
C LYS A 471 25.88 11.75 -26.17
N MET A 472 27.12 12.21 -26.11
CA MET A 472 27.74 13.05 -27.12
C MET A 472 28.93 12.32 -27.73
N ASN A 473 29.35 12.76 -28.92
CA ASN A 473 30.60 12.33 -29.52
C ASN A 473 31.83 12.78 -28.70
N MET A 474 33.00 12.25 -29.04
CA MET A 474 34.26 12.51 -28.34
C MET A 474 34.61 14.00 -28.32
N GLU A 475 34.28 14.73 -29.39
CA GLU A 475 34.57 16.16 -29.57
C GLU A 475 33.51 17.09 -28.96
N LYS A 476 32.43 16.54 -28.36
CA LYS A 476 31.27 17.28 -27.83
C LYS A 476 30.55 18.20 -28.84
N THR A 477 30.68 17.94 -30.14
CA THR A 477 30.08 18.77 -31.20
C THR A 477 28.68 18.35 -31.61
N ALA A 478 28.21 17.17 -31.19
CA ALA A 478 26.88 16.65 -31.48
C ALA A 478 26.34 15.75 -30.34
N ILE A 479 25.05 15.89 -30.06
CA ILE A 479 24.30 14.97 -29.20
C ILE A 479 23.86 13.78 -30.07
N LEU A 480 24.32 12.58 -29.71
CA LEU A 480 24.01 11.34 -30.42
C LEU A 480 22.71 10.72 -29.92
N ASN A 481 22.50 10.73 -28.60
CA ASN A 481 21.28 10.21 -28.00
C ASN A 481 21.01 10.87 -26.63
N VAL A 482 19.77 10.82 -26.14
CA VAL A 482 19.37 11.31 -24.82
C VAL A 482 18.60 10.22 -24.09
N TYR A 483 19.01 9.95 -22.86
CA TYR A 483 18.42 8.94 -22.00
C TYR A 483 17.70 9.59 -20.83
N LEU A 484 16.74 8.86 -20.26
CA LEU A 484 15.96 9.33 -19.11
C LEU A 484 16.83 9.59 -17.87
N ASP A 485 17.75 8.67 -17.59
CA ASP A 485 18.68 8.77 -16.46
C ASP A 485 19.99 7.99 -16.75
N ARG A 486 20.94 8.06 -15.81
CA ARG A 486 22.26 7.42 -15.93
C ARG A 486 22.18 5.89 -15.98
N LYS A 487 21.20 5.28 -15.32
CA LYS A 487 21.02 3.82 -15.28
C LYS A 487 20.48 3.33 -16.62
N THR A 488 19.51 4.06 -17.19
CA THR A 488 19.00 3.80 -18.54
C THR A 488 20.11 3.94 -19.56
N ALA A 489 20.88 5.03 -19.50
CA ALA A 489 22.04 5.23 -20.36
C ALA A 489 23.04 4.06 -20.25
N ALA A 490 23.31 3.59 -19.02
CA ALA A 490 24.24 2.50 -18.80
C ALA A 490 23.75 1.18 -19.40
N ARG A 491 22.46 0.86 -19.21
CA ARG A 491 21.82 -0.35 -19.74
C ARG A 491 21.73 -0.33 -21.27
N CYS A 492 21.31 0.77 -21.86
CA CYS A 492 21.14 0.90 -23.32
C CYS A 492 22.47 0.89 -24.09
N ASN A 493 23.57 1.21 -23.43
CA ASN A 493 24.92 1.11 -24.00
C ASN A 493 25.65 -0.17 -23.57
N SER A 494 24.93 -1.15 -23.01
CA SER A 494 25.44 -2.48 -22.64
C SER A 494 26.64 -2.45 -21.67
N TYR A 495 26.67 -1.47 -20.76
CA TYR A 495 27.69 -1.45 -19.73
C TYR A 495 27.45 -2.55 -18.69
N PRO A 496 28.52 -3.14 -18.11
CA PRO A 496 28.39 -4.25 -17.14
C PRO A 496 27.59 -3.90 -15.88
N SER A 497 27.56 -2.62 -15.49
CA SER A 497 26.80 -2.16 -14.33
C SER A 497 25.92 -0.96 -14.66
N ILE A 498 24.73 -0.93 -14.07
CA ILE A 498 23.81 0.22 -14.14
C ILE A 498 24.40 1.49 -13.49
N SER A 499 25.45 1.36 -12.67
CA SER A 499 26.19 2.49 -12.07
C SER A 499 27.46 2.85 -12.84
N SER A 500 27.78 2.20 -13.96
CA SER A 500 29.02 2.41 -14.71
C SER A 500 29.21 3.84 -15.22
N LEU A 501 28.12 4.59 -15.43
CA LEU A 501 28.16 5.98 -15.92
C LEU A 501 28.18 7.03 -14.82
N ASP A 502 28.10 6.67 -13.53
CA ASP A 502 28.03 7.66 -12.45
C ASP A 502 29.29 8.53 -12.37
N ASN A 503 30.47 7.93 -12.48
CA ASN A 503 31.73 8.67 -12.45
C ASN A 503 31.96 9.44 -13.75
N ALA A 504 31.58 8.86 -14.90
CA ALA A 504 31.70 9.50 -16.20
C ALA A 504 30.89 10.81 -16.27
N VAL A 505 29.65 10.78 -15.79
CA VAL A 505 28.78 11.98 -15.75
C VAL A 505 29.22 12.98 -14.68
N LYS A 506 29.64 12.51 -13.49
CA LYS A 506 30.04 13.41 -12.38
C LYS A 506 31.36 14.13 -12.65
N HIS A 507 32.34 13.41 -13.17
CA HIS A 507 33.69 13.92 -13.42
C HIS A 507 33.88 14.32 -14.88
N GLN A 508 32.83 14.22 -15.69
CA GLN A 508 32.87 14.73 -17.04
C GLN A 508 34.01 14.05 -17.83
N THR A 509 34.13 12.72 -17.68
CA THR A 509 35.18 11.89 -18.30
C THR A 509 34.62 11.04 -19.42
N ILE A 510 35.49 10.69 -20.38
CA ILE A 510 35.13 9.84 -21.51
C ILE A 510 34.94 8.40 -21.04
N LYS A 511 33.84 7.77 -21.47
CA LYS A 511 33.57 6.36 -21.24
C LYS A 511 33.32 5.66 -22.57
N ASP A 512 34.20 4.74 -22.91
CA ASP A 512 34.18 3.95 -24.15
C ASP A 512 34.03 4.81 -25.42
N GLY A 513 34.79 5.91 -25.49
CA GLY A 513 34.82 6.83 -26.64
C GLY A 513 33.70 7.86 -26.69
N TYR A 514 32.77 7.86 -25.72
CA TYR A 514 31.66 8.80 -25.66
C TYR A 514 31.68 9.67 -24.41
N TYR A 515 31.06 10.84 -24.53
CA TYR A 515 30.84 11.75 -23.40
C TYR A 515 29.40 11.66 -22.90
N TYR A 516 29.21 11.71 -21.60
CA TYR A 516 27.89 11.68 -20.98
C TYR A 516 27.73 12.87 -20.04
N GLN A 517 26.69 13.68 -20.24
CA GLN A 517 26.39 14.84 -19.40
C GLN A 517 24.88 15.01 -19.23
N LEU A 518 24.45 15.79 -18.24
CA LEU A 518 23.06 16.22 -18.15
C LEU A 518 22.67 17.01 -19.41
N TYR A 519 21.54 16.66 -20.01
CA TYR A 519 21.01 17.32 -21.20
C TYR A 519 20.82 18.82 -20.97
N GLU A 520 20.35 19.23 -19.78
CA GLU A 520 20.18 20.64 -19.41
C GLU A 520 21.50 21.43 -19.34
N GLU A 521 22.63 20.74 -19.14
CA GLU A 521 23.95 21.36 -19.13
C GLU A 521 24.61 21.36 -20.52
N CYS A 522 23.96 20.79 -21.54
CA CYS A 522 24.42 20.90 -22.92
C CYS A 522 24.10 22.29 -23.48
N ASP A 523 24.99 22.79 -24.36
CA ASP A 523 24.81 24.09 -25.00
C ASP A 523 23.45 24.17 -25.71
N GLU A 524 22.80 25.32 -25.61
CA GLU A 524 21.48 25.57 -26.18
C GLU A 524 21.47 25.33 -27.70
N SER A 525 22.55 25.66 -28.41
CA SER A 525 22.72 25.39 -29.85
C SER A 525 22.78 23.90 -30.20
N LEU A 526 23.27 23.04 -29.30
CA LEU A 526 23.29 21.59 -29.48
C LEU A 526 21.91 20.99 -29.22
N ARG A 527 21.23 21.49 -28.18
CA ARG A 527 19.87 21.07 -27.84
C ARG A 527 18.88 21.42 -28.94
N ASN A 528 18.96 22.64 -29.49
CA ASN A 528 18.08 23.10 -30.56
C ASN A 528 18.31 22.29 -31.85
N ARG A 529 19.56 22.07 -32.27
CA ARG A 529 19.87 21.19 -33.43
C ARG A 529 19.38 19.75 -33.25
N PHE A 530 19.38 19.25 -32.02
CA PHE A 530 18.86 17.93 -31.69
C PHE A 530 17.32 17.88 -31.67
N GLN A 531 16.66 18.95 -31.24
CA GLN A 531 15.19 19.07 -31.16
C GLN A 531 14.53 19.42 -32.51
N GLU A 532 15.13 20.26 -33.34
CA GLU A 532 14.59 20.66 -34.66
C GLU A 532 14.28 19.47 -35.57
N ASN A 533 14.97 18.35 -35.37
CA ASN A 533 14.78 17.16 -36.18
C ASN A 533 13.69 16.22 -35.68
N ARG A 534 13.15 16.36 -34.45
CA ARG A 534 12.21 15.38 -33.86
C ARG A 534 11.32 15.98 -32.77
N ASP A 535 10.02 15.68 -32.82
CA ASP A 535 9.06 16.01 -31.75
C ASP A 535 9.12 14.91 -30.66
N ILE A 536 9.88 15.14 -29.58
CA ILE A 536 10.37 14.08 -28.68
C ILE A 536 9.57 13.98 -27.37
N VAL A 537 8.90 12.85 -27.14
CA VAL A 537 8.32 12.48 -25.84
C VAL A 537 8.92 11.15 -25.37
N MET A 538 9.72 11.19 -24.29
CA MET A 538 10.39 10.04 -23.65
C MET A 538 9.82 9.76 -22.26
N TYR A 539 9.73 8.48 -21.86
CA TYR A 539 9.23 8.06 -20.56
C TYR A 539 9.57 6.60 -20.20
N HIS A 540 9.56 6.28 -18.91
CA HIS A 540 9.68 4.90 -18.40
C HIS A 540 8.33 4.20 -18.25
N ASP A 541 7.26 4.94 -17.96
CA ASP A 541 5.91 4.40 -17.77
C ASP A 541 4.90 5.40 -18.31
N GLY A 542 4.91 5.55 -19.63
CA GLY A 542 4.05 6.52 -20.31
C GLY A 542 2.62 6.03 -20.40
N ILE A 543 1.71 6.98 -20.55
CA ILE A 543 0.28 6.70 -20.60
C ILE A 543 -0.30 7.34 -21.85
N GLY A 544 -0.97 6.52 -22.65
CA GLY A 544 -1.73 6.98 -23.80
C GLY A 544 -3.19 7.16 -23.43
N LYS A 545 -3.76 8.31 -23.79
CA LYS A 545 -5.20 8.57 -23.77
C LYS A 545 -5.76 8.39 -25.16
N TYR A 546 -6.77 7.53 -25.27
CA TYR A 546 -7.42 7.15 -26.52
C TYR A 546 -8.90 7.50 -26.49
N ASN A 547 -9.43 7.88 -27.65
CA ASN A 547 -10.86 7.90 -27.92
C ASN A 547 -11.14 6.84 -28.99
N GLY A 548 -11.78 5.74 -28.58
CA GLY A 548 -11.88 4.54 -29.39
C GLY A 548 -10.49 3.95 -29.69
N GLN A 549 -10.11 3.92 -30.96
CA GLN A 549 -8.80 3.42 -31.43
C GLN A 549 -7.77 4.53 -31.67
N THR A 550 -8.17 5.80 -31.67
CA THR A 550 -7.28 6.92 -31.98
C THR A 550 -6.63 7.47 -30.72
N LYS A 551 -5.29 7.61 -30.73
CA LYS A 551 -4.52 8.22 -29.64
C LYS A 551 -4.68 9.74 -29.69
N ILE A 552 -5.16 10.34 -28.60
CA ILE A 552 -5.37 11.79 -28.49
C ILE A 552 -4.22 12.46 -27.74
N ALA A 553 -3.71 11.83 -26.68
CA ALA A 553 -2.65 12.40 -25.87
C ALA A 553 -1.71 11.32 -25.35
N GLU A 554 -0.46 11.70 -25.14
CA GLU A 554 0.63 10.85 -24.64
C GLU A 554 1.29 11.58 -23.46
N TYR A 555 1.31 10.93 -22.30
CA TYR A 555 1.81 11.49 -21.05
C TYR A 555 3.08 10.78 -20.61
N LYS A 556 4.00 11.54 -19.99
CA LYS A 556 5.33 11.03 -19.61
C LYS A 556 5.32 10.14 -18.37
N SER A 557 4.28 10.22 -17.54
CA SER A 557 4.15 9.40 -16.33
C SER A 557 2.71 9.34 -15.84
N ARG A 558 2.43 8.45 -14.89
CA ARG A 558 1.18 8.45 -14.11
C ARG A 558 0.89 9.81 -13.48
N PHE A 559 1.91 10.45 -12.90
CA PHE A 559 1.75 11.77 -12.28
C PHE A 559 1.36 12.84 -13.31
N ASP A 560 2.07 12.87 -14.44
CA ASP A 560 1.82 13.80 -15.54
C ASP A 560 0.40 13.63 -16.11
N CYS A 561 -0.03 12.38 -16.29
CA CYS A 561 -1.40 12.05 -16.68
C CYS A 561 -2.42 12.56 -15.65
N THR A 562 -2.18 12.39 -14.34
CA THR A 562 -3.12 12.89 -13.33
C THR A 562 -3.22 14.42 -13.32
N ALA A 563 -2.09 15.11 -13.49
CA ALA A 563 -2.02 16.57 -13.49
C ALA A 563 -2.71 17.18 -14.73
N GLN A 564 -2.44 16.64 -15.92
CA GLN A 564 -2.96 17.20 -17.17
C GLN A 564 -4.37 16.70 -17.53
N ALA A 565 -4.69 15.44 -17.24
CA ALA A 565 -5.98 14.85 -17.60
C ALA A 565 -7.05 14.97 -16.50
N GLY A 566 -6.70 15.51 -15.31
CA GLY A 566 -7.63 15.72 -14.21
C GLY A 566 -8.23 14.42 -13.64
N ILE A 567 -7.49 13.32 -13.75
CA ILE A 567 -7.87 12.01 -13.20
C ILE A 567 -7.14 11.77 -11.88
N SER A 568 -7.82 11.24 -10.85
CA SER A 568 -7.17 10.92 -9.58
C SER A 568 -6.23 9.72 -9.71
N GLN A 569 -5.19 9.63 -8.90
CA GLN A 569 -4.27 8.47 -8.91
C GLN A 569 -5.00 7.13 -8.71
N LYS A 570 -5.97 7.08 -7.79
CA LYS A 570 -6.78 5.87 -7.53
C LYS A 570 -7.63 5.48 -8.75
N SER A 571 -8.24 6.47 -9.40
CA SER A 571 -9.05 6.25 -10.61
C SER A 571 -8.17 5.80 -11.77
N LEU A 572 -7.01 6.41 -11.97
CA LEU A 572 -6.06 6.05 -13.02
C LEU A 572 -5.56 4.61 -12.86
N ALA A 573 -5.19 4.21 -11.63
CA ALA A 573 -4.78 2.84 -11.35
C ALA A 573 -5.88 1.82 -11.70
N LYS A 574 -7.12 2.08 -11.25
CA LYS A 574 -8.27 1.23 -11.56
C LYS A 574 -8.53 1.12 -13.06
N VAL A 575 -8.46 2.23 -13.79
CA VAL A 575 -8.69 2.29 -15.24
C VAL A 575 -7.62 1.53 -16.02
N LEU A 576 -6.36 1.63 -15.59
CA LEU A 576 -5.25 0.89 -16.20
C LEU A 576 -5.38 -0.63 -15.98
N ASP A 577 -5.78 -1.07 -14.79
CA ASP A 577 -5.95 -2.50 -14.45
C ASP A 577 -7.19 -3.12 -15.10
N THR A 578 -8.35 -2.46 -14.96
CA THR A 578 -9.65 -3.02 -15.38
C THR A 578 -10.00 -2.71 -16.84
N LYS A 579 -9.18 -1.91 -17.53
CA LYS A 579 -9.39 -1.44 -18.91
C LYS A 579 -10.76 -0.75 -19.13
N MET A 580 -11.37 -0.21 -18.08
CA MET A 580 -12.63 0.53 -18.13
C MET A 580 -12.46 1.92 -18.76
N LEU A 581 -13.55 2.52 -19.25
CA LEU A 581 -13.54 3.89 -19.76
C LEU A 581 -13.67 4.89 -18.60
N TYR A 582 -12.89 5.97 -18.63
CA TYR A 582 -13.02 7.11 -17.72
C TYR A 582 -13.46 8.34 -18.49
N LYS A 583 -14.67 8.84 -18.20
CA LYS A 583 -15.31 9.95 -18.92
C LYS A 583 -15.28 9.78 -20.45
N GLY A 584 -15.54 8.55 -20.93
CA GLY A 584 -15.54 8.22 -22.37
C GLY A 584 -14.16 7.98 -23.00
N PHE A 585 -13.05 8.17 -22.26
CA PHE A 585 -11.69 7.93 -22.75
C PHE A 585 -11.09 6.64 -22.18
N ARG A 586 -10.26 5.99 -22.99
CA ARG A 586 -9.48 4.82 -22.58
C ARG A 586 -8.05 5.23 -22.27
N PHE A 587 -7.53 4.81 -21.12
CA PHE A 587 -6.13 5.00 -20.75
C PHE A 587 -5.39 3.68 -20.83
N VAL A 588 -4.20 3.69 -21.45
CA VAL A 588 -3.38 2.49 -21.65
C VAL A 588 -1.95 2.81 -21.27
N SER A 589 -1.31 1.92 -20.49
CA SER A 589 0.14 2.02 -20.25
C SER A 589 0.86 1.70 -21.56
N LEU A 590 1.68 2.64 -22.01
CA LEU A 590 2.49 2.52 -23.21
C LEU A 590 3.85 1.85 -22.92
N GLY A 591 4.11 1.50 -21.66
CA GLY A 591 5.39 0.96 -21.21
C GLY A 591 6.49 2.01 -21.27
N GLU A 592 7.71 1.54 -21.51
CA GLU A 592 8.89 2.37 -21.59
C GLU A 592 9.13 2.82 -23.04
N LYS A 593 9.21 4.13 -23.26
CA LYS A 593 9.69 4.75 -24.49
C LYS A 593 11.04 5.39 -24.16
N LEU A 594 12.03 4.51 -24.02
CA LEU A 594 13.41 4.82 -23.60
C LEU A 594 14.32 5.21 -24.76
N TYR A 595 13.77 5.24 -25.97
CA TYR A 595 14.57 5.41 -27.17
C TYR A 595 13.99 6.47 -28.08
N MET A 596 14.93 7.19 -28.67
CA MET A 596 14.83 7.64 -30.04
C MET A 596 16.07 7.28 -30.83
#